data_AF-A0A9E4TNY6-F1
#
_entry.id   AF-A0A9E4TNY6-F1
#
_cell.length_a   1.000
_cell.length_b   1.000
_cell.length_c   1.000
_cell.angle_alpha   90.00
_cell.angle_beta   90.00
_cell.angle_gamma   90.00
#
_symmetry.space_group_name_H-M   'P 1'
#
loop_
_entity.id
_entity.type
_entity.pdbx_description
1 polymer ?
#
loop_
_entity_poly.entity_id
_entity_poly.type
_entity_poly.pdbx_seq_one_letter_code
_entity_poly.pdbx_strand_id
1 'polypeptide(L)'
;MHFGAFMEFGSRAGVPEAQAFQEGFRMVDAAEEMGLDGVWLAELHFNPARSVLSSPIIVATSIATRTKRLRVGMAVYVLPLSNPLRIAEEVATIDHISEGRFEFGIGRSGFARSYDIYDIPYSESQERFAESLDIIL
;
A
#
# COMPACT_ATOMS: atom_id res chain seq x y z
N MET A 1 9.42 -3.79 -21.81
CA MET A 1 8.13 -4.19 -21.20
C MET A 1 8.39 -4.29 -19.72
N HIS A 2 7.56 -3.66 -18.88
CA HIS A 2 7.72 -3.71 -17.42
C HIS A 2 6.78 -4.76 -16.82
N PHE A 3 7.31 -5.58 -15.91
CA PHE A 3 6.59 -6.63 -15.21
C PHE A 3 6.69 -6.45 -13.71
N GLY A 4 5.55 -6.49 -13.02
CA GLY A 4 5.49 -6.39 -11.58
C GLY A 4 4.57 -7.41 -10.95
N ALA A 5 4.74 -7.62 -9.64
CA ALA A 5 3.92 -8.53 -8.85
C ALA A 5 3.00 -7.73 -7.91
N PHE A 6 1.72 -8.08 -7.90
CA PHE A 6 0.76 -7.55 -6.93
C PHE A 6 0.80 -8.36 -5.64
N MET A 7 0.83 -7.68 -4.49
CA MET A 7 1.03 -8.32 -3.19
C MET A 7 0.04 -7.78 -2.15
N GLU A 8 -0.70 -8.71 -1.53
CA GLU A 8 -1.65 -8.39 -0.46
C GLU A 8 -1.16 -8.80 0.92
N PHE A 9 -0.03 -9.51 1.04
CA PHE A 9 0.43 -10.10 2.31
C PHE A 9 -0.69 -10.93 2.97
N GLY A 10 -1.04 -12.03 2.29
CA GLY A 10 -2.23 -12.80 2.60
C GLY A 10 -2.21 -13.47 3.97
N SER A 11 -3.29 -13.33 4.73
CA SER A 11 -3.49 -14.03 6.00
C SER A 11 -4.14 -15.41 5.78
N ARG A 12 -3.96 -16.33 6.74
CA ARG A 12 -4.55 -17.67 6.70
C ARG A 12 -5.09 -18.06 8.08
N ALA A 13 -6.24 -18.71 8.10
CA ALA A 13 -6.84 -19.16 9.35
C ALA A 13 -5.91 -20.12 10.11
N GLY A 14 -5.75 -19.89 11.42
CA GLY A 14 -4.89 -20.70 12.28
C GLY A 14 -3.38 -20.42 12.13
N VAL A 15 -2.99 -19.46 11.30
CA VAL A 15 -1.59 -19.04 11.10
C VAL A 15 -1.37 -17.68 11.76
N PRO A 16 -0.29 -17.47 12.55
CA PRO A 16 0.02 -16.17 13.12
C PRO A 16 0.21 -15.10 12.04
N GLU A 17 -0.36 -13.91 12.22
CA GLU A 17 -0.26 -12.80 11.25
C GLU A 17 1.18 -12.39 10.91
N ALA A 18 2.09 -12.50 11.89
CA ALA A 18 3.53 -12.27 11.67
C ALA A 18 4.11 -13.15 10.55
N GLN A 19 3.58 -14.37 10.35
CA GLN A 19 4.02 -15.26 9.30
C GLN A 19 3.61 -14.75 7.90
N ALA A 20 2.45 -14.08 7.77
CA ALA A 20 2.04 -13.47 6.51
C ALA A 20 3.03 -12.39 6.06
N PHE A 21 3.55 -11.59 7.00
CA PHE A 21 4.63 -10.63 6.72
C PHE A 21 5.91 -11.31 6.27
N GLN A 22 6.35 -12.36 6.98
CA GLN A 22 7.56 -13.09 6.61
C GLN A 22 7.46 -13.75 5.23
N GLU A 23 6.28 -14.24 4.86
CA GLU A 23 6.02 -14.82 3.54
C GLU A 23 5.96 -13.74 2.46
N GLY A 24 5.29 -12.61 2.74
CA GLY A 24 5.29 -11.44 1.87
C GLY A 24 6.70 -10.93 1.55
N PHE A 25 7.54 -10.76 2.56
CA PHE A 25 8.93 -10.33 2.35
C PHE A 25 9.77 -11.35 1.59
N ARG A 26 9.53 -12.66 1.78
CA ARG A 26 10.18 -13.68 0.95
C ARG A 26 9.78 -13.60 -0.53
N MET A 27 8.51 -13.26 -0.81
CA MET A 27 8.08 -13.02 -2.19
C MET A 27 8.71 -11.76 -2.79
N VAL A 28 8.89 -10.71 -1.98
CA VAL A 28 9.62 -9.50 -2.38
C VAL A 28 11.07 -9.81 -2.75
N ASP A 29 11.77 -10.58 -1.91
CA ASP A 29 13.16 -10.98 -2.18
C ASP A 29 13.26 -11.76 -3.48
N ALA A 30 12.38 -12.75 -3.66
CA ALA A 30 12.32 -13.54 -4.88
C ALA A 30 12.01 -12.66 -6.11
N ALA A 31 11.11 -11.68 -6.00
CA ALA A 31 10.82 -10.75 -7.08
C ALA A 31 12.06 -9.92 -7.48
N GLU A 32 12.87 -9.49 -6.51
CA GLU A 32 14.12 -8.78 -6.79
C GLU A 32 15.14 -9.67 -7.49
N GLU A 33 15.36 -10.87 -6.96
CA GLU A 33 16.30 -11.88 -7.51
C GLU A 33 15.92 -12.30 -8.93
N MET A 34 14.62 -12.45 -9.21
CA MET A 34 14.10 -12.82 -10.52
C MET A 34 14.12 -11.69 -11.55
N GLY A 35 14.48 -10.47 -11.16
CA GLY A 35 14.61 -9.38 -12.10
C GLY A 35 13.33 -8.59 -12.37
N LEU A 36 12.26 -8.74 -11.56
CA LEU A 36 11.01 -7.97 -11.76
C LEU A 36 11.28 -6.46 -11.67
N ASP A 37 10.44 -5.65 -12.31
CA ASP A 37 10.57 -4.19 -12.32
C ASP A 37 10.01 -3.56 -11.03
N GLY A 38 8.99 -4.17 -10.45
CA GLY A 38 8.41 -3.66 -9.22
C GLY A 38 7.43 -4.59 -8.51
N VAL A 39 7.08 -4.20 -7.30
CA VAL A 39 6.04 -4.84 -6.48
C VAL A 39 4.97 -3.81 -6.15
N TRP A 40 3.70 -4.23 -6.20
CA TRP A 40 2.55 -3.35 -6.03
C TRP A 40 1.72 -3.81 -4.83
N LEU A 41 1.69 -2.96 -3.80
CA LEU A 41 1.04 -3.25 -2.53
C LEU A 41 -0.43 -2.86 -2.57
N ALA A 42 -1.29 -3.78 -2.11
CA ALA A 42 -2.67 -3.46 -1.82
C ALA A 42 -2.82 -2.64 -0.54
N GLU A 43 -4.03 -2.15 -0.28
CA GLU A 43 -4.43 -1.61 1.02
C GLU A 43 -5.75 -2.27 1.44
N LEU A 44 -5.74 -2.99 2.56
CA LEU A 44 -6.90 -3.70 3.07
C LEU A 44 -7.10 -3.45 4.56
N HIS A 45 -8.29 -2.99 4.91
CA HIS A 45 -8.67 -2.66 6.28
C HIS A 45 -9.66 -3.67 6.84
N PHE A 46 -9.42 -4.12 8.08
CA PHE A 46 -10.35 -4.93 8.87
C PHE A 46 -10.87 -6.19 8.16
N ASN A 47 -10.01 -6.83 7.35
CA ASN A 47 -10.31 -8.10 6.68
C ASN A 47 -9.26 -9.17 7.03
N PRO A 48 -9.25 -9.67 8.29
CA PRO A 48 -8.23 -10.57 8.80
C PRO A 48 -8.24 -11.96 8.14
N ALA A 49 -9.28 -12.28 7.37
CA ALA A 49 -9.35 -13.50 6.57
C ALA A 49 -8.65 -13.36 5.20
N ARG A 50 -8.29 -12.14 4.79
CA ARG A 50 -7.66 -11.87 3.48
C ARG A 50 -6.23 -11.39 3.61
N SER A 51 -5.98 -10.35 4.42
CA SER A 51 -4.72 -9.62 4.35
C SER A 51 -4.39 -8.93 5.67
N VAL A 52 -3.08 -8.85 5.96
CA VAL A 52 -2.52 -8.05 7.06
C VAL A 52 -2.04 -6.66 6.61
N LEU A 53 -2.23 -6.29 5.35
CA LEU A 53 -1.67 -5.10 4.72
C LEU A 53 -2.59 -3.87 4.85
N SER A 54 -2.76 -3.39 6.08
CA SER A 54 -3.55 -2.19 6.40
C SER A 54 -2.73 -0.88 6.44
N SER A 55 -1.41 -0.97 6.49
CA SER A 55 -0.50 0.19 6.52
C SER A 55 0.55 0.08 5.42
N PRO A 56 0.16 0.24 4.14
CA PRO A 56 1.03 -0.06 3.01
C PRO A 56 2.28 0.82 2.93
N ILE A 57 2.25 2.08 3.40
CA ILE A 57 3.45 2.96 3.40
C ILE A 57 4.55 2.38 4.30
N ILE A 58 4.19 1.86 5.48
CA ILE A 58 5.15 1.26 6.41
C ILE A 58 5.81 0.04 5.77
N VAL A 59 4.99 -0.84 5.16
CA VAL A 59 5.49 -2.04 4.49
C VAL A 59 6.32 -1.68 3.25
N ALA A 60 5.88 -0.70 2.46
CA ALA A 60 6.62 -0.20 1.31
C ALA A 60 7.98 0.37 1.72
N THR A 61 8.06 1.11 2.82
CA THR A 61 9.31 1.65 3.35
C THR A 61 10.27 0.52 3.74
N SER A 62 9.75 -0.54 4.36
CA SER A 62 10.55 -1.73 4.66
C SER A 62 11.07 -2.40 3.38
N ILE A 63 10.25 -2.53 2.34
CA ILE A 63 10.66 -3.10 1.05
C ILE A 63 11.71 -2.20 0.37
N ALA A 64 11.51 -0.89 0.38
CA ALA A 64 12.42 0.08 -0.22
C ALA A 64 13.82 -0.04 0.41
N THR A 65 13.92 -0.19 1.73
CA THR A 65 15.21 -0.37 2.41
C THR A 65 15.80 -1.78 2.25
N ARG A 66 14.95 -2.79 2.09
CA ARG A 66 15.33 -4.20 1.90
C ARG A 66 15.90 -4.47 0.50
N THR A 67 15.43 -3.73 -0.49
CA THR A 67 15.74 -3.93 -1.92
C THR A 67 16.62 -2.81 -2.47
N LYS A 68 17.29 -3.05 -3.60
CA LYS A 68 18.18 -2.08 -4.27
C LYS A 68 17.64 -1.59 -5.61
N ARG A 69 16.93 -2.45 -6.35
CA ARG A 69 16.46 -2.11 -7.71
C ARG A 69 14.95 -2.00 -7.81
N LEU A 70 14.21 -2.83 -7.07
CA LEU A 70 12.75 -2.90 -7.20
C LEU A 70 12.10 -1.54 -7.01
N ARG A 71 11.18 -1.19 -7.91
CA ARG A 71 10.20 -0.13 -7.67
C ARG A 71 9.14 -0.66 -6.71
N VAL A 72 8.69 0.17 -5.79
CA VAL A 72 7.70 -0.21 -4.77
C VAL A 72 6.49 0.68 -4.95
N GLY A 73 5.40 0.10 -5.42
CA GLY A 73 4.20 0.84 -5.74
C GLY A 73 3.00 0.49 -4.89
N MET A 74 1.99 1.33 -4.98
CA MET A 74 0.68 1.11 -4.37
C MET A 74 -0.36 0.84 -5.46
N ALA A 75 -1.26 -0.11 -5.19
CA ALA A 75 -2.36 -0.47 -6.07
C ALA A 75 -3.60 -0.83 -5.24
N VAL A 76 -4.13 0.09 -4.43
CA VAL A 76 -3.88 1.54 -4.36
C VAL A 76 -3.83 2.02 -2.90
N TYR A 77 -3.27 3.21 -2.65
CA TYR A 77 -3.50 3.94 -1.41
C TYR A 77 -4.90 4.58 -1.40
N VAL A 78 -5.67 4.38 -0.34
CA VAL A 78 -7.07 4.85 -0.25
C VAL A 78 -7.14 6.26 0.32
N LEU A 79 -6.97 7.28 -0.53
CA LEU A 79 -6.89 8.69 -0.12
C LEU A 79 -8.01 9.17 0.81
N PRO A 80 -9.30 8.79 0.60
CA PRO A 80 -10.37 9.34 1.43
C PRO A 80 -10.33 8.93 2.91
N LEU A 81 -9.55 7.90 3.27
CA LEU A 81 -9.53 7.36 4.63
C LEU A 81 -8.48 8.04 5.54
N SER A 82 -7.73 9.03 5.06
CA SER A 82 -6.65 9.65 5.83
C SER A 82 -6.52 11.15 5.60
N ASN A 83 -5.74 11.82 6.44
CA ASN A 83 -5.47 13.25 6.32
C ASN A 83 -4.51 13.50 5.13
N PRO A 84 -4.87 14.33 4.13
CA PRO A 84 -4.06 14.50 2.93
C PRO A 84 -2.69 15.14 3.17
N LEU A 85 -2.55 16.03 4.18
CA LEU A 85 -1.25 16.57 4.55
C LEU A 85 -0.34 15.48 5.12
N ARG A 86 -0.90 14.58 5.93
CA ARG A 86 -0.16 13.44 6.46
C ARG A 86 0.29 12.49 5.35
N ILE A 87 -0.58 12.24 4.37
CA ILE A 87 -0.25 11.43 3.19
C ILE A 87 0.90 12.08 2.42
N ALA A 88 0.84 13.38 2.15
CA ALA A 88 1.89 14.10 1.44
C ALA A 88 3.25 13.98 2.14
N GLU A 89 3.29 14.17 3.47
CA GLU A 89 4.51 14.00 4.28
C GLU A 89 5.07 12.57 4.18
N GLU A 90 4.21 11.57 4.30
CA GLU A 90 4.61 10.16 4.27
C GLU A 90 5.13 9.74 2.89
N VAL A 91 4.45 10.16 1.83
CA VAL A 91 4.84 9.90 0.44
C VAL A 91 6.16 10.58 0.09
N ALA A 92 6.35 11.84 0.47
CA ALA A 92 7.63 12.54 0.28
C ALA A 92 8.76 11.85 1.07
N THR A 93 8.46 11.40 2.29
CA THR A 93 9.44 10.69 3.14
C THR A 93 9.90 9.39 2.49
N ILE A 94 8.98 8.53 2.05
CA ILE A 94 9.34 7.26 1.42
C ILE A 94 10.00 7.49 0.04
N ASP A 95 9.61 8.51 -0.71
CA ASP A 95 10.28 8.86 -1.96
C ASP A 95 11.77 9.10 -1.74
N HIS A 96 12.12 9.93 -0.74
CA HIS A 96 13.51 10.15 -0.35
C HIS A 96 14.21 8.89 0.18
N ILE A 97 13.57 8.09 1.05
CA ILE A 97 14.15 6.83 1.56
C ILE A 97 14.40 5.83 0.42
N SER A 98 13.52 5.80 -0.58
CA SER A 98 13.59 4.87 -1.70
C SER A 98 14.52 5.34 -2.82
N GLU A 99 15.01 6.58 -2.75
CA GLU A 99 15.76 7.26 -3.81
C GLU A 99 14.98 7.32 -5.14
N GLY A 100 13.70 7.69 -5.08
CA GLY A 100 12.84 7.84 -6.28
C GLY A 100 12.29 6.52 -6.85
N ARG A 101 12.34 5.43 -6.07
CA ARG A 101 11.80 4.11 -6.46
C ARG A 101 10.36 3.87 -6.01
N PHE A 102 9.80 4.75 -5.19
CA PHE A 102 8.42 4.65 -4.76
C PHE A 102 7.45 5.11 -5.87
N GLU A 103 6.34 4.39 -6.02
CA GLU A 103 5.28 4.67 -7.00
C GLU A 103 3.95 4.88 -6.28
N PHE A 104 3.50 6.14 -6.21
CA PHE A 104 2.32 6.50 -5.42
C PHE A 104 1.01 6.28 -6.19
N GLY A 105 0.60 5.01 -6.32
CA GLY A 105 -0.70 4.66 -6.90
C GLY A 105 -1.84 4.89 -5.91
N ILE A 106 -2.81 5.71 -6.30
CA ILE A 106 -3.91 6.18 -5.45
C ILE A 106 -5.27 5.70 -5.95
N GLY A 107 -6.25 5.67 -5.05
CA GLY A 107 -7.63 5.44 -5.43
C GLY A 107 -8.62 5.68 -4.31
N ARG A 108 -9.88 5.43 -4.64
CA ARG A 108 -11.02 5.73 -3.75
C ARG A 108 -11.46 4.53 -2.90
N SER A 109 -11.10 3.30 -3.28
CA SER A 109 -11.69 2.05 -2.77
C SER A 109 -13.20 1.90 -3.06
N GLY A 110 -13.61 0.67 -3.36
CA GLY A 110 -15.01 0.26 -3.51
C GLY A 110 -15.62 -0.36 -2.26
N PHE A 111 -14.83 -0.50 -1.17
CA PHE A 111 -15.25 -1.22 0.02
C PHE A 111 -15.89 -0.28 1.04
N ALA A 112 -17.21 -0.11 0.98
CA ALA A 112 -17.97 0.72 1.93
C ALA A 112 -17.71 0.35 3.40
N ARG A 113 -17.48 -0.93 3.70
CA ARG A 113 -17.14 -1.38 5.06
C ARG A 113 -15.91 -0.67 5.64
N SER A 114 -14.89 -0.37 4.84
CA SER A 114 -13.71 0.37 5.34
C SER A 114 -14.13 1.77 5.80
N TYR A 115 -14.93 2.46 4.98
CA TYR A 115 -15.47 3.77 5.30
C TYR A 115 -16.31 3.77 6.58
N ASP A 116 -17.20 2.79 6.73
CA ASP A 116 -18.04 2.65 7.92
C ASP A 116 -17.21 2.51 9.20
N ILE A 117 -16.09 1.76 9.15
CA ILE A 117 -15.23 1.55 10.33
C ILE A 117 -14.42 2.81 10.68
N TYR A 118 -14.04 3.59 9.67
CA TYR A 118 -13.36 4.88 9.87
C TYR A 118 -14.32 6.03 10.20
N ASP A 119 -15.62 5.76 10.32
CA ASP A 119 -16.68 6.76 10.55
C ASP A 119 -16.72 7.84 9.46
N ILE A 120 -16.62 7.40 8.20
CA ILE A 120 -16.64 8.26 7.02
C ILE A 120 -17.83 7.85 6.14
N PRO A 121 -18.74 8.76 5.80
CA PRO A 121 -19.82 8.45 4.86
C PRO A 121 -19.26 8.06 3.49
N TYR A 122 -19.60 6.86 2.99
CA TYR A 122 -19.13 6.42 1.67
C TYR A 122 -19.58 7.35 0.53
N SER A 123 -20.67 8.09 0.71
CA SER A 123 -21.14 9.13 -0.22
C SER A 123 -20.15 10.26 -0.43
N GLU A 124 -19.31 10.56 0.56
CA GLU A 124 -18.29 11.61 0.48
C GLU A 124 -16.99 11.13 -0.21
N SER A 125 -16.88 9.83 -0.50
CA SER A 125 -15.64 9.22 -1.02
C SER A 125 -15.09 9.90 -2.28
N GLN A 126 -15.95 10.38 -3.17
CA GLN A 126 -15.52 11.02 -4.41
C GLN A 126 -14.99 12.44 -4.17
N GLU A 127 -15.68 13.23 -3.35
CA GLU A 127 -15.28 14.60 -3.02
C GLU A 127 -14.00 14.60 -2.19
N ARG A 128 -13.91 13.73 -1.18
CA ARG A 128 -12.69 13.57 -0.37
C ARG A 128 -11.50 13.06 -1.19
N PHE A 129 -11.73 12.21 -2.20
CA PHE A 129 -10.67 11.81 -3.10
C PHE A 129 -10.13 13.00 -3.91
N ALA A 130 -11.03 13.81 -4.46
CA ALA A 130 -10.66 14.99 -5.25
C ALA A 130 -9.92 16.04 -4.39
N GLU A 131 -10.47 16.38 -3.22
CA GLU A 131 -9.84 17.31 -2.28
C GLU A 131 -8.46 16.82 -1.82
N SER A 132 -8.34 15.53 -1.45
CA SER A 132 -7.05 14.96 -1.06
C SER A 132 -6.03 15.02 -2.20
N LEU A 133 -6.45 14.76 -3.44
CA LEU A 133 -5.57 14.85 -4.60
C LEU A 133 -5.12 16.29 -4.83
N ASP A 134 -6.02 17.26 -4.77
CA ASP A 134 -5.72 18.69 -4.94
C ASP A 134 -4.78 19.23 -3.85
N ILE A 135 -4.82 18.69 -2.64
CA ILE A 135 -3.91 19.06 -1.54
C ILE A 135 -2.51 18.45 -1.72
N ILE A 136 -2.42 17.25 -2.32
CA ILE A 136 -1.15 16.54 -2.48
C ILE A 136 -0.33 17.05 -3.67
N LEU A 137 -0.99 17.51 -4.75
CA LEU A 137 -0.37 18.03 -5.97
C LEU A 137 0.09 19.48 -5.86
#